data_AF-A0A7W7WUQ4-F1
#
_entry.id   AF-A0A7W7WUQ4-F1
#
_cell.length_a   1.000
_cell.length_b   1.000
_cell.length_c   1.000
_cell.angle_alpha   90.00
_cell.angle_beta   90.00
_cell.angle_gamma   90.00
#
_symmetry.space_group_name_H-M   'P 1'
#
loop_
_entity.id
_entity.type
_entity.pdbx_description
1 polymer ?
#
loop_
_entity_poly.entity_id
_entity_poly.type
_entity_poly.pdbx_seq_one_letter_code
_entity_poly.pdbx_strand_id
1 'polypeptide(L)'
;MMFTACSKTTTEGNPAPATSLATTKQTPSPSEEKQPSGNDLDITKYADKPCDLIKPDQLATLGNFKPAKQGAGPLGPTCTWLGQNSIKDNTYALSLVTKGSTLEKMRENVKDRTIFKTTTITGRDAYSTDGTDGTRDCATGVKTSSKDAILAQVSLGEKDTEKTGKSCQASERLAAIIIGNLGG
;
A
#
# COMPACT_ATOMS: atom_id res chain seq x y z
N MET A 1 -9.26 46.60 -24.43
CA MET A 1 -10.52 47.34 -24.62
C MET A 1 -11.38 46.56 -25.62
N MET A 2 -12.69 46.47 -25.35
CA MET A 2 -13.80 46.07 -26.26
C MET A 2 -13.87 44.56 -26.59
N PHE A 3 -14.79 43.75 -26.02
CA PHE A 3 -16.26 43.65 -26.11
C PHE A 3 -16.83 43.21 -27.47
N THR A 4 -17.89 42.39 -27.37
CA THR A 4 -18.92 41.99 -28.36
C THR A 4 -18.61 40.80 -29.27
N ALA A 5 -19.57 40.01 -29.73
CA ALA A 5 -20.88 39.51 -29.27
C ALA A 5 -21.34 38.59 -30.42
N CYS A 6 -21.88 37.41 -30.13
CA CYS A 6 -22.53 36.57 -31.12
C CYS A 6 -23.76 37.28 -31.72
N SER A 7 -24.07 37.05 -33.01
CA SER A 7 -25.39 36.54 -33.46
C SER A 7 -25.59 36.53 -34.99
N LYS A 8 -26.39 35.54 -35.43
CA LYS A 8 -27.14 35.37 -36.71
C LYS A 8 -26.29 34.76 -37.84
N THR A 9 -26.73 33.72 -38.57
CA THR A 9 -27.98 33.64 -39.35
C THR A 9 -28.39 32.19 -39.67
N THR A 10 -29.70 31.92 -39.60
CA THR A 10 -30.43 30.72 -40.08
C THR A 10 -30.40 30.58 -41.61
N THR A 11 -30.33 29.37 -42.18
CA THR A 11 -31.17 28.88 -43.32
C THR A 11 -30.86 27.41 -43.65
N GLU A 12 -31.94 26.68 -43.95
CA GLU A 12 -32.13 25.27 -44.29
C GLU A 12 -31.21 24.65 -45.35
N GLY A 13 -31.04 23.32 -45.24
CA GLY A 13 -30.65 22.44 -46.33
C GLY A 13 -30.21 21.05 -45.86
N ASN A 14 -31.17 20.13 -45.66
CA ASN A 14 -30.92 18.68 -45.52
C ASN A 14 -31.50 18.00 -46.78
N PRO A 15 -30.77 17.11 -47.49
CA PRO A 15 -30.74 15.70 -47.08
C PRO A 15 -29.43 14.92 -47.29
N ALA A 16 -29.06 14.17 -46.23
CA ALA A 16 -28.56 12.77 -46.20
C ALA A 16 -27.21 12.38 -46.90
N PRO A 17 -26.62 11.21 -46.57
CA PRO A 17 -25.55 11.11 -45.57
C PRO A 17 -24.22 10.62 -46.19
N ALA A 18 -23.10 11.21 -45.76
CA ALA A 18 -21.77 10.66 -46.05
C ALA A 18 -20.97 10.55 -44.75
N THR A 19 -20.78 9.30 -44.32
CA THR A 19 -19.86 8.88 -43.27
C THR A 19 -18.44 9.34 -43.64
N SER A 20 -17.84 10.18 -42.80
CA SER A 20 -16.39 10.36 -42.67
C SER A 20 -16.13 10.95 -41.29
N LEU A 21 -15.56 10.14 -40.39
CA LEU A 21 -15.22 10.53 -39.03
C LEU A 21 -14.25 11.71 -39.03
N ALA A 22 -14.68 12.82 -38.43
CA ALA A 22 -13.79 13.88 -37.99
C ALA A 22 -13.92 14.09 -36.49
N THR A 23 -12.79 13.89 -35.81
CA THR A 23 -12.33 14.60 -34.61
C THR A 23 -13.16 14.44 -33.32
N THR A 24 -12.55 13.80 -32.33
CA THR A 24 -12.40 14.47 -31.03
C THR A 24 -11.05 14.10 -30.42
N LYS A 25 -10.20 15.12 -30.26
CA LYS A 25 -9.04 15.06 -29.37
C LYS A 25 -9.57 14.75 -27.97
N GLN A 26 -9.38 13.52 -27.51
CA GLN A 26 -9.56 13.18 -26.11
C GLN A 26 -8.40 13.79 -25.34
N THR A 27 -8.73 14.82 -24.56
CA THR A 27 -8.00 15.21 -23.35
C THR A 27 -7.69 13.96 -22.54
N PRO A 28 -6.45 13.72 -22.07
CA PRO A 28 -6.19 12.65 -21.14
C PRO A 28 -6.98 12.93 -19.86
N SER A 29 -8.00 12.12 -19.61
CA SER A 29 -8.71 12.06 -18.33
C SER A 29 -7.68 11.68 -17.24
N PRO A 30 -7.74 12.26 -16.03
CA PRO A 30 -6.87 11.84 -14.94
C PRO A 30 -7.08 10.35 -14.71
N SER A 31 -5.95 9.61 -14.66
CA SER A 31 -5.88 8.18 -14.43
C SER A 31 -6.99 7.73 -13.47
N GLU A 32 -7.92 6.93 -13.97
CA GLU A 32 -8.71 6.05 -13.12
C GLU A 32 -7.70 5.20 -12.34
N GLU A 33 -7.50 5.57 -11.07
CA GLU A 33 -7.00 4.65 -10.05
C GLU A 33 -7.85 3.39 -10.19
N LYS A 34 -7.25 2.37 -10.77
CA LYS A 34 -7.84 1.04 -10.91
C LYS A 34 -8.15 0.56 -9.50
N GLN A 35 -9.39 0.77 -9.07
CA GLN A 35 -9.86 0.41 -7.74
C GLN A 35 -9.55 -1.07 -7.54
N PRO A 36 -8.77 -1.46 -6.50
CA PRO A 36 -8.40 -2.86 -6.32
C PRO A 36 -9.69 -3.67 -6.20
N SER A 37 -9.81 -4.67 -7.07
CA SER A 37 -10.98 -5.54 -7.21
C SER A 37 -11.05 -6.55 -6.07
N GLY A 38 -11.20 -6.06 -4.84
CA GLY A 38 -11.39 -6.87 -3.66
C GLY A 38 -12.06 -6.04 -2.57
N ASN A 39 -13.18 -6.55 -2.05
CA ASN A 39 -13.97 -5.93 -0.96
C ASN A 39 -13.06 -5.27 0.09
N ASP A 40 -13.46 -4.10 0.60
CA ASP A 40 -12.72 -3.40 1.64
C ASP A 40 -12.44 -4.33 2.83
N LEU A 41 -11.18 -4.39 3.27
CA LEU A 41 -10.76 -5.13 4.43
C LEU A 41 -10.82 -4.23 5.66
N ASP A 42 -11.73 -4.55 6.56
CA ASP A 42 -11.92 -3.80 7.79
C ASP A 42 -10.87 -4.17 8.84
N ILE A 43 -9.88 -3.29 9.00
CA ILE A 43 -8.81 -3.44 10.00
C ILE A 43 -9.24 -2.96 11.39
N THR A 44 -10.37 -2.27 11.53
CA THR A 44 -10.78 -1.64 12.80
C THR A 44 -11.10 -2.68 13.88
N LYS A 45 -11.52 -3.88 13.48
CA LYS A 45 -11.74 -5.05 14.35
C LYS A 45 -10.51 -5.47 15.15
N TYR A 46 -9.33 -5.07 14.70
CA TYR A 46 -8.04 -5.39 15.32
C TYR A 46 -7.38 -4.17 15.97
N ALA A 47 -8.08 -3.04 16.07
CA ALA A 47 -7.50 -1.82 16.63
C ALA A 47 -7.04 -2.00 18.09
N ASP A 48 -7.81 -2.72 18.92
CA ASP A 48 -7.44 -3.00 20.31
C ASP A 48 -6.45 -4.17 20.45
N LYS A 49 -6.35 -5.01 19.41
CA LYS A 49 -5.58 -6.25 19.42
C LYS A 49 -4.87 -6.50 18.09
N PRO A 50 -3.93 -5.62 17.68
CA PRO A 50 -3.29 -5.69 16.37
C PRO A 50 -2.44 -6.94 16.17
N CYS A 51 -1.99 -7.57 17.27
CA CYS A 51 -1.22 -8.81 17.21
C CYS A 51 -2.06 -10.05 16.85
N ASP A 52 -3.38 -10.00 17.04
CA ASP A 52 -4.28 -11.12 16.70
C ASP A 52 -4.44 -11.32 15.17
N LEU A 53 -3.93 -10.37 14.37
CA LEU A 53 -3.92 -10.46 12.91
C LEU A 53 -3.01 -11.55 12.37
N ILE A 54 -2.14 -12.14 13.19
CA ILE A 54 -1.25 -13.22 12.79
C ILE A 54 -1.41 -14.35 13.79
N LYS A 55 -1.75 -15.54 13.28
CA LYS A 55 -1.86 -16.73 14.12
C LYS A 55 -0.46 -17.21 14.55
N PRO A 56 -0.32 -17.85 15.73
CA PRO A 56 0.98 -18.32 16.20
C PRO A 56 1.71 -19.25 15.21
N ASP A 57 0.98 -20.11 14.50
CA ASP A 57 1.53 -21.01 13.47
C ASP A 57 2.07 -20.25 12.26
N GLN A 58 1.38 -19.21 11.79
CA GLN A 58 1.84 -18.34 10.71
C GLN A 58 3.07 -17.54 11.13
N LEU A 59 3.06 -17.02 12.36
CA LEU A 59 4.21 -16.31 12.94
C LEU A 59 5.44 -17.23 13.03
N ALA A 60 5.26 -18.50 13.42
CA ALA A 60 6.35 -19.47 13.48
C ALA A 60 7.00 -19.73 12.10
N THR A 61 6.28 -19.51 10.98
CA THR A 61 6.87 -19.59 9.64
C THR A 61 7.82 -18.44 9.31
N LEU A 62 7.78 -17.35 10.08
CA LEU A 62 8.65 -16.17 9.94
C LEU A 62 9.87 -16.22 10.86
N GLY A 63 9.85 -17.10 11.86
CA GLY A 63 10.94 -17.27 12.83
C GLY A 63 10.45 -17.51 14.26
N ASN A 64 11.40 -17.48 15.19
CA ASN A 64 11.13 -17.58 16.62
C ASN A 64 11.19 -16.20 17.28
N PHE A 65 10.09 -15.79 17.90
CA PHE A 65 9.93 -14.46 18.48
C PHE A 65 9.67 -14.53 19.97
N LYS A 66 9.99 -13.45 20.65
CA LYS A 66 9.48 -13.15 21.99
C LYS A 66 7.96 -12.95 21.91
N PRO A 67 7.25 -12.99 23.06
CA PRO A 67 5.84 -12.63 23.11
C PRO A 67 5.59 -11.29 22.40
N ALA A 68 4.54 -11.26 21.58
CA ALA A 68 4.20 -10.09 20.80
C ALA A 68 3.89 -8.90 21.72
N LYS A 69 4.36 -7.71 21.34
CA LYS A 69 4.12 -6.48 22.09
C LYS A 69 3.16 -5.59 21.31
N GLN A 70 2.02 -5.28 21.92
CA GLN A 70 1.09 -4.29 21.42
C GLN A 70 1.54 -2.88 21.82
N GLY A 71 1.17 -1.90 21.00
CA GLY A 71 1.43 -0.49 21.26
C GLY A 71 0.57 0.41 20.41
N ALA A 72 0.91 1.70 20.41
CA ALA A 72 0.30 2.69 19.54
C ALA A 72 1.40 3.60 18.98
N GLY A 73 1.26 3.94 17.70
CA GLY A 73 2.16 4.81 16.97
C GLY A 73 1.44 6.00 16.35
N PRO A 74 2.16 6.79 15.53
CA PRO A 74 1.60 7.95 14.84
C PRO A 74 0.53 7.55 13.80
N LEU A 75 0.64 6.36 13.21
CA LEU A 75 -0.31 5.86 12.20
C LEU A 75 -1.53 5.15 12.80
N GLY A 76 -1.42 4.66 14.04
CA GLY A 76 -2.47 3.91 14.72
C GLY A 76 -1.90 2.81 15.63
N PRO A 77 -2.72 1.81 16.00
CA PRO A 77 -2.28 0.66 16.79
C PRO A 77 -1.14 -0.11 16.15
N THR A 78 -0.24 -0.65 16.96
CA THR A 78 0.93 -1.38 16.49
C THR A 78 1.08 -2.72 17.19
N CYS A 79 1.69 -3.67 16.48
CA CYS A 79 2.19 -4.91 17.05
C CYS A 79 3.67 -5.08 16.68
N THR A 80 4.48 -5.62 17.58
CA THR A 80 5.90 -5.91 17.33
C THR A 80 6.24 -7.31 17.81
N TRP A 81 6.91 -8.06 16.94
CA TRP A 81 7.48 -9.37 17.20
C TRP A 81 8.99 -9.26 17.14
N LEU A 82 9.62 -9.17 18.30
CA LEU A 82 11.07 -9.12 18.42
C LEU A 82 11.64 -10.52 18.34
N GLY A 83 12.70 -10.72 17.55
CA GLY A 83 13.49 -11.93 17.61
C GLY A 83 14.04 -12.20 19.02
N GLN A 84 14.39 -13.45 19.32
CA GLN A 84 14.96 -13.82 20.62
C GLN A 84 16.22 -12.99 20.93
N ASN A 85 17.06 -12.78 19.92
CA ASN A 85 18.12 -11.78 19.91
C ASN A 85 17.88 -10.80 18.76
N SER A 86 17.52 -9.55 19.06
CA SER A 86 17.18 -8.54 18.04
C SER A 86 18.33 -8.09 17.13
N ILE A 87 19.56 -8.51 17.43
CA ILE A 87 20.72 -8.29 16.55
C ILE A 87 20.84 -9.46 15.56
N LYS A 88 20.66 -10.69 16.04
CA LYS A 88 20.89 -11.91 15.25
C LYS A 88 19.65 -12.43 14.53
N ASP A 89 18.48 -12.17 15.09
CA ASP A 89 17.19 -12.70 14.64
C ASP A 89 16.30 -11.54 14.17
N ASN A 90 15.39 -11.87 13.25
CA ASN A 90 14.52 -10.88 12.62
C ASN A 90 13.56 -10.25 13.62
N THR A 91 13.24 -8.99 13.36
CA THR A 91 12.18 -8.25 14.03
C THR A 91 11.13 -7.85 13.01
N TYR A 92 9.87 -8.08 13.36
CA TYR A 92 8.74 -7.66 12.55
C TYR A 92 7.86 -6.68 13.33
N ALA A 93 7.28 -5.72 12.63
CA ALA A 93 6.29 -4.83 13.19
C ALA A 93 5.14 -4.61 12.22
N LEU A 94 3.95 -4.41 12.78
CA LEU A 94 2.73 -4.07 12.08
C LEU A 94 2.21 -2.77 12.65
N SER A 95 1.81 -1.84 11.78
CA SER A 95 0.97 -0.70 12.14
C SER A 95 -0.33 -0.76 11.37
N LEU A 96 -1.45 -0.63 12.08
CA LEU A 96 -2.77 -0.41 11.49
C LEU A 96 -2.91 1.08 11.24
N VAL A 97 -3.09 1.45 9.98
CA VAL A 97 -3.14 2.86 9.58
C VAL A 97 -4.60 3.32 9.67
N THR A 98 -4.98 3.75 10.87
CA THR A 98 -6.36 4.18 11.21
C THR A 98 -6.47 5.66 11.54
N LYS A 99 -5.34 6.37 11.70
CA LYS A 99 -5.31 7.81 12.04
C LYS A 99 -5.32 8.73 10.80
N GLY A 100 -6.08 8.36 9.76
CA GLY A 100 -6.32 9.22 8.59
C GLY A 100 -5.14 9.37 7.62
N SER A 101 -4.13 8.50 7.69
CA SER A 101 -3.13 8.38 6.63
C SER A 101 -3.58 7.34 5.60
N THR A 102 -3.56 7.68 4.31
CA THR A 102 -3.88 6.74 3.24
C THR A 102 -2.61 6.11 2.68
N LEU A 103 -2.76 4.99 1.95
CA LEU A 103 -1.63 4.39 1.23
C LEU A 103 -0.95 5.41 0.31
N GLU A 104 -1.74 6.18 -0.45
CA GLU A 104 -1.21 7.20 -1.38
C GLU A 104 -0.40 8.27 -0.64
N LYS A 105 -0.91 8.78 0.49
CA LYS A 105 -0.16 9.75 1.30
C LYS A 105 1.15 9.15 1.82
N MET A 106 1.13 7.91 2.29
CA MET A 106 2.36 7.26 2.75
C MET A 106 3.34 7.03 1.60
N ARG A 107 2.85 6.61 0.44
CA ARG A 107 3.63 6.41 -0.79
C ARG A 107 4.30 7.70 -1.25
N GLU A 108 3.57 8.81 -1.29
CA GLU A 108 4.08 10.13 -1.65
C GLU A 108 5.24 10.58 -0.73
N ASN A 109 5.19 10.22 0.55
CA ASN A 109 6.25 10.56 1.52
C ASN A 109 7.52 9.71 1.38
N VAL A 110 7.49 8.60 0.63
CA VAL A 110 8.59 7.64 0.56
C VAL A 110 9.07 7.35 -0.87
N LYS A 111 8.42 7.92 -1.89
CA LYS A 111 8.72 7.68 -3.30
C LYS A 111 10.15 8.08 -3.70
N ASP A 112 10.74 9.04 -3.01
CA ASP A 112 12.10 9.54 -3.26
C ASP A 112 13.18 8.82 -2.43
N ARG A 113 12.81 7.74 -1.73
CA ARG A 113 13.78 6.92 -0.98
C ARG A 113 14.63 6.07 -1.92
N THR A 114 15.84 5.74 -1.47
CA THR A 114 16.82 4.93 -2.20
C THR A 114 16.21 3.65 -2.74
N ILE A 115 15.42 2.95 -1.92
CA ILE A 115 14.64 1.80 -2.34
C ILE A 115 13.17 2.18 -2.26
N PHE A 116 12.52 2.21 -3.42
CA PHE A 116 11.08 2.36 -3.53
C PHE A 116 10.57 1.52 -4.70
N LYS A 117 9.55 0.71 -4.45
CA LYS A 117 8.93 -0.15 -5.46
C LYS A 117 7.43 -0.21 -5.22
N THR A 118 6.64 0.05 -6.25
CA THR A 118 5.22 -0.29 -6.26
C THR A 118 5.04 -1.77 -6.60
N THR A 119 4.09 -2.42 -5.93
CA THR A 119 3.84 -3.85 -6.08
C THR A 119 2.36 -4.13 -5.82
N THR A 120 1.97 -5.39 -5.92
CA THR A 120 0.64 -5.84 -5.49
C THR A 120 0.79 -7.02 -4.54
N ILE A 121 -0.01 -7.00 -3.47
CA ILE A 121 -0.04 -8.07 -2.46
C ILE A 121 -1.46 -8.59 -2.38
N THR A 122 -1.65 -9.86 -2.73
CA THR A 122 -2.99 -10.50 -2.74
C THR A 122 -4.01 -9.67 -3.57
N GLY A 123 -3.56 -9.14 -4.72
CA GLY A 123 -4.40 -8.33 -5.61
C GLY A 123 -4.69 -6.89 -5.14
N ARG A 124 -4.04 -6.43 -4.07
CA ARG A 124 -4.19 -5.07 -3.53
C ARG A 124 -2.95 -4.24 -3.78
N ASP A 125 -3.17 -2.95 -4.00
CA ASP A 125 -2.08 -1.98 -4.18
C ASP A 125 -1.18 -1.96 -2.96
N ALA A 126 0.13 -2.03 -3.22
CA ALA A 126 1.14 -2.02 -2.21
C ALA A 126 2.39 -1.27 -2.69
N TYR A 127 3.22 -0.87 -1.74
CA TYR A 127 4.58 -0.42 -2.02
C TYR A 127 5.52 -1.01 -0.99
N SER A 128 6.78 -1.20 -1.36
CA SER A 128 7.87 -1.53 -0.47
C SER A 128 8.93 -0.44 -0.54
N THR A 129 9.52 -0.09 0.59
CA THR A 129 10.50 0.98 0.68
C THR A 129 11.54 0.74 1.76
N ASP A 130 12.76 1.19 1.50
CA ASP A 130 13.83 1.32 2.48
C ASP A 130 14.60 2.62 2.24
N GLY A 131 15.08 3.24 3.33
CA GLY A 131 15.86 4.48 3.26
C GLY A 131 17.34 4.27 2.93
N THR A 132 17.83 3.03 3.02
CA THR A 132 19.22 2.64 2.83
C THR A 132 19.36 1.71 1.61
N ASP A 133 19.99 0.55 1.76
CA ASP A 133 20.28 -0.39 0.68
C ASP A 133 19.29 -1.57 0.64
N GLY A 134 18.27 -1.61 1.50
CA GLY A 134 17.31 -2.70 1.58
C GLY A 134 17.92 -4.04 2.01
N THR A 135 19.06 -4.04 2.71
CA THR A 135 19.68 -5.28 3.23
C THR A 135 19.11 -5.68 4.58
N ARG A 136 18.86 -4.70 5.45
CA ARG A 136 18.41 -4.91 6.83
C ARG A 136 16.95 -4.56 7.01
N ASP A 137 16.59 -3.33 6.70
CA ASP A 137 15.26 -2.80 6.98
C ASP A 137 14.45 -2.72 5.69
N CYS A 138 13.14 -2.90 5.82
CA CYS A 138 12.18 -2.51 4.78
C CYS A 138 10.78 -2.38 5.37
N ALA A 139 10.00 -1.48 4.79
CA ALA A 139 8.61 -1.27 5.11
C ALA A 139 7.75 -1.52 3.86
N THR A 140 6.66 -2.26 4.03
CA THR A 140 5.65 -2.52 3.00
C THR A 140 4.31 -1.98 3.44
N GLY A 141 3.78 -1.01 2.70
CA GLY A 141 2.42 -0.50 2.88
C GLY A 141 1.45 -1.24 1.96
N VAL A 142 0.27 -1.62 2.45
CA VAL A 142 -0.78 -2.25 1.63
C VAL A 142 -2.12 -1.60 1.87
N LYS A 143 -2.84 -1.29 0.79
CA LYS A 143 -4.19 -0.73 0.83
C LYS A 143 -5.16 -1.79 1.33
N THR A 144 -5.93 -1.48 2.36
CA THR A 144 -7.00 -2.36 2.87
C THR A 144 -8.38 -1.84 2.49
N SER A 145 -8.56 -0.52 2.50
CA SER A 145 -9.76 0.18 2.04
C SER A 145 -9.37 1.47 1.30
N SER A 146 -10.34 2.29 0.91
CA SER A 146 -10.07 3.65 0.38
C SER A 146 -9.43 4.59 1.41
N LYS A 147 -9.60 4.33 2.72
CA LYS A 147 -9.19 5.21 3.82
C LYS A 147 -8.12 4.61 4.72
N ASP A 148 -7.99 3.29 4.70
CA ASP A 148 -7.15 2.53 5.60
C ASP A 148 -6.09 1.74 4.85
N ALA A 149 -5.00 1.47 5.56
CA ALA A 149 -3.90 0.66 5.09
C ALA A 149 -3.28 -0.11 6.26
N ILE A 150 -2.41 -1.05 5.94
CA ILE A 150 -1.45 -1.61 6.90
C ILE A 150 -0.04 -1.17 6.51
N LEU A 151 0.84 -1.06 7.49
CA LEU A 151 2.27 -0.89 7.29
C LEU A 151 3.00 -2.04 8.00
N ALA A 152 3.52 -2.97 7.22
CA ALA A 152 4.36 -4.07 7.67
C ALA A 152 5.83 -3.62 7.61
N GLN A 153 6.59 -3.83 8.66
CA GLN A 153 8.00 -3.47 8.74
C GLN A 153 8.80 -4.68 9.16
N VAL A 154 10.01 -4.80 8.63
CA VAL A 154 10.98 -5.78 9.06
C VAL A 154 12.32 -5.13 9.30
N SER A 155 13.04 -5.64 10.29
CA SER A 155 14.47 -5.47 10.47
C SER A 155 15.08 -6.86 10.50
N LEU A 156 15.85 -7.22 9.48
CA LEU A 156 16.53 -8.51 9.42
C LEU A 156 17.69 -8.54 10.42
N GLY A 157 17.82 -9.67 11.11
CA GLY A 157 18.99 -9.95 11.92
C GLY A 157 20.19 -10.33 11.07
N GLU A 158 21.39 -10.28 11.64
CA GLU A 158 22.66 -10.58 10.95
C GLU A 158 22.66 -11.90 10.16
N LYS A 159 21.88 -12.90 10.61
CA LYS A 159 21.76 -14.20 9.95
C LYS A 159 21.09 -14.13 8.57
N ASP A 160 20.29 -13.10 8.33
CA ASP A 160 19.44 -12.99 7.14
C ASP A 160 19.84 -11.84 6.20
N THR A 161 20.78 -10.97 6.62
CA THR A 161 21.22 -9.75 5.90
C THR A 161 22.15 -9.99 4.70
N GLU A 162 22.43 -11.24 4.33
CA GLU A 162 23.45 -11.56 3.32
C GLU A 162 23.13 -11.11 1.88
N LYS A 163 21.90 -10.66 1.59
CA LYS A 163 21.50 -10.20 0.24
C LYS A 163 20.56 -8.99 0.28
N THR A 164 20.89 -7.99 -0.54
CA THR A 164 20.03 -6.83 -0.84
C THR A 164 18.64 -7.28 -1.31
N GLY A 165 17.60 -6.63 -0.77
CA GLY A 165 16.20 -6.84 -1.15
C GLY A 165 15.48 -7.95 -0.37
N LYS A 166 16.18 -8.77 0.44
CA LYS A 166 15.55 -9.78 1.29
C LYS A 166 14.62 -9.17 2.33
N SER A 167 14.95 -7.99 2.87
CA SER A 167 14.10 -7.32 3.85
C SER A 167 12.76 -6.94 3.24
N CYS A 168 12.75 -6.41 2.01
CA CYS A 168 11.48 -6.09 1.35
C CYS A 168 10.65 -7.35 1.08
N GLN A 169 11.24 -8.44 0.58
CA GLN A 169 10.53 -9.72 0.42
C GLN A 169 9.95 -10.24 1.76
N ALA A 170 10.69 -10.11 2.86
CA ALA A 170 10.23 -10.50 4.18
C ALA A 170 9.06 -9.64 4.67
N SER A 171 9.12 -8.31 4.47
CA SER A 171 8.01 -7.41 4.80
C SER A 171 6.78 -7.62 3.91
N GLU A 172 6.97 -7.92 2.62
CA GLU A 172 5.90 -8.28 1.69
C GLU A 172 5.23 -9.60 2.12
N ARG A 173 6.00 -10.59 2.54
CA ARG A 173 5.48 -11.86 3.08
C ARG A 173 4.66 -11.66 4.36
N LEU A 174 5.14 -10.83 5.28
CA LEU A 174 4.37 -10.45 6.47
C LEU A 174 3.04 -9.80 6.08
N ALA A 175 3.08 -8.83 5.16
CA ALA A 175 1.88 -8.15 4.68
C ALA A 175 0.90 -9.11 4.01
N ALA A 176 1.38 -10.06 3.20
CA ALA A 176 0.55 -11.07 2.55
C ALA A 176 -0.21 -11.94 3.56
N ILE A 177 0.44 -12.36 4.65
CA ILE A 177 -0.20 -13.12 5.74
C ILE A 177 -1.33 -12.30 6.38
N ILE A 178 -1.06 -11.04 6.70
CA ILE A 178 -2.03 -10.15 7.35
C ILE A 178 -3.24 -9.91 6.44
N ILE A 179 -3.01 -9.59 5.17
CA ILE A 179 -4.08 -9.37 4.18
C ILE A 179 -4.89 -10.66 3.96
N GLY A 180 -4.24 -11.82 3.94
CA GLY A 180 -4.91 -13.12 3.90
C GLY A 180 -5.85 -13.32 5.09
N ASN A 181 -5.39 -13.06 6.30
CA ASN A 181 -6.19 -13.21 7.52
C ASN A 181 -7.35 -12.20 7.63
N LEU A 182 -7.18 -11.00 7.07
CA LEU A 182 -8.26 -10.01 6.97
C LEU A 182 -9.34 -10.43 5.96
N GLY A 183 -8.96 -11.17 4.92
CA GLY A 183 -9.85 -11.65 3.86
C GLY A 183 -10.75 -12.83 4.25
N GLY A 184 -10.40 -13.55 5.33
CA GLY A 184 -11.11 -14.74 5.79
C GLY A 184 -10.38 -16.04 5.47
#